data_AF-A0A5A5TL38-F1
#
_entry.id   AF-A0A5A5TL38-F1
#
_cell.length_a   1.000
_cell.length_b   1.000
_cell.length_c   1.000
_cell.angle_alpha   90.00
_cell.angle_beta   90.00
_cell.angle_gamma   90.00
#
_symmetry.space_group_name_H-M   'P 1'
#
loop_
_entity.id
_entity.type
_entity.pdbx_description
1 polymer ?
#
loop_
_entity_poly.entity_id
_entity_poly.type
_entity_poly.pdbx_seq_one_letter_code
_entity_poly.pdbx_strand_id
1 'polypeptide(L)'
;MMPTTVLQSSNGAGPYARTPLHSWFVLLSARLALPDIAPLYGHRFSHEHGYRYLKQDLLWSTVRVHTPAQFELWSTVVGIVMNQLRLACDLGQAQYRAWERPKATVTPRQVRRVMPLILGQVGTPARVCQPRGKSSGRAKGFHPKKATRYEVVKKGKKDAKKDEPAVV
;
A
#
# COMPACT_ATOMS: atom_id res chain seq x y z
N MET A 1 -20.74 15.16 -12.63
CA MET A 1 -19.63 15.92 -12.02
C MET A 1 -19.95 16.04 -10.53
N MET A 2 -19.17 15.41 -9.65
CA MET A 2 -19.44 15.44 -8.20
C MET A 2 -18.87 16.74 -7.61
N PRO A 3 -19.57 17.40 -6.67
CA PRO A 3 -19.08 18.62 -6.05
C PRO A 3 -17.90 18.31 -5.11
N THR A 4 -16.73 18.88 -5.39
CA THR A 4 -15.55 18.82 -4.52
C THR A 4 -15.53 20.05 -3.62
N THR A 5 -15.55 19.87 -2.31
CA THR A 5 -15.39 20.96 -1.34
C THR A 5 -13.99 20.96 -0.76
N VAL A 6 -13.30 22.10 -0.81
CA VAL A 6 -11.98 22.29 -0.20
C VAL A 6 -12.16 23.07 1.09
N LEU A 7 -11.65 22.54 2.20
CA LEU A 7 -11.64 23.19 3.50
C LEU A 7 -10.20 23.45 3.93
N GLN A 8 -9.93 24.66 4.40
CA GLN A 8 -8.65 25.04 4.96
C GLN A 8 -8.81 25.20 6.46
N SER A 9 -7.97 24.53 7.24
CA SER A 9 -7.87 24.73 8.68
C SER A 9 -6.49 25.27 9.02
N SER A 10 -6.46 26.38 9.77
CA SER A 10 -5.27 26.85 10.46
C SER A 10 -5.40 26.45 11.92
N ASN A 11 -4.43 25.70 12.43
CA ASN A 11 -4.34 25.51 13.88
C ASN A 11 -3.85 26.82 14.49
N GLY A 12 -4.62 27.38 15.44
CA GLY A 12 -4.18 28.52 16.22
C GLY A 12 -2.84 28.19 16.88
N ALA A 13 -1.83 28.98 16.56
CA ALA A 13 -0.53 28.88 17.19
C ALA A 13 -0.72 29.18 18.69
N GLY A 14 -0.48 28.20 19.56
CA GLY A 14 -0.27 28.49 20.97
C GLY A 14 0.89 29.48 21.14
N PRO A 15 1.04 30.12 22.31
CA PRO A 15 1.98 31.23 22.53
C PRO A 15 3.46 30.91 22.25
N TYR A 16 3.80 29.64 21.97
CA TYR A 16 5.15 29.17 21.69
C TYR A 16 5.33 28.52 20.30
N ALA A 17 4.30 28.49 19.43
CA ALA A 17 4.39 27.80 18.14
C ALA A 17 4.94 28.70 17.03
N ARG A 18 6.11 28.32 16.49
CA ARG A 18 6.69 28.91 15.27
C ARG A 18 5.90 28.43 14.05
N THR A 19 5.24 29.37 13.39
CA THR A 19 4.51 29.23 12.11
C THR A 19 3.20 28.40 12.19
N PRO A 20 2.05 28.95 11.78
CA PRO A 20 0.81 28.19 11.74
C PRO A 20 0.90 27.03 10.73
N LEU A 21 0.59 25.82 11.19
CA LEU A 21 0.46 24.64 10.35
C LEU A 21 -0.88 24.71 9.61
N HIS A 22 -0.82 24.83 8.29
CA HIS A 22 -1.99 24.81 7.42
C HIS A 22 -2.28 23.37 6.99
N SER A 23 -3.51 22.92 7.20
CA SER A 23 -4.00 21.64 6.69
C SER A 23 -5.09 21.87 5.66
N TRP A 24 -4.92 21.26 4.49
CA TRP A 24 -5.87 21.30 3.39
C TRP A 24 -6.66 19.99 3.36
N PHE A 25 -7.97 20.09 3.41
CA PHE A 25 -8.89 18.95 3.35
C PHE A 25 -9.68 19.02 2.05
N VAL A 26 -9.77 17.89 1.35
CA VAL A 26 -10.58 17.74 0.14
C VAL A 26 -11.68 16.73 0.45
N LEU A 27 -12.93 17.20 0.48
CA LEU A 27 -14.10 16.35 0.64
C LEU A 27 -14.65 16.01 -0.75
N LEU A 28 -14.61 14.71 -1.08
CA LEU A 28 -15.00 14.17 -2.39
C LEU A 28 -16.52 13.95 -2.54
N SER A 29 -17.26 13.73 -1.44
CA SER A 29 -18.69 13.41 -1.52
C SER A 29 -19.52 13.67 -0.26
N ALA A 30 -18.90 14.00 0.88
CA ALA A 30 -19.59 14.19 2.14
C ALA A 30 -19.59 15.67 2.56
N ARG A 31 -20.65 16.12 3.22
CA ARG A 31 -20.64 17.34 4.05
C ARG A 31 -20.36 16.90 5.48
N LEU A 32 -19.11 17.01 5.92
CA LEU A 32 -18.74 16.80 7.32
C LEU A 32 -18.75 18.14 8.03
N ALA A 33 -19.33 18.19 9.23
CA ALA A 33 -19.19 19.36 10.08
C ALA A 33 -17.70 19.49 10.46
N LEU A 34 -17.20 20.73 10.52
CA LEU A 34 -15.81 21.01 10.89
C LEU A 34 -15.34 20.30 12.19
N PRO A 35 -16.14 20.20 13.29
CA PRO A 35 -15.72 19.47 14.49
C PRO A 35 -15.49 17.97 14.26
N ASP A 36 -16.18 17.34 13.30
CA ASP A 36 -16.06 15.91 13.01
C ASP A 36 -14.76 15.60 12.25
N ILE A 37 -14.15 16.61 11.61
CA ILE A 37 -12.93 16.43 10.82
C ILE A 37 -11.72 16.11 11.70
N ALA A 38 -11.60 16.77 12.86
CA ALA A 38 -10.46 16.60 13.76
C ALA A 38 -10.24 15.15 14.24
N PRO A 39 -11.25 14.42 14.79
CA PRO A 39 -11.07 13.03 15.20
C PRO A 39 -10.77 12.11 14.00
N LEU A 40 -11.43 12.34 12.85
CA LEU A 40 -11.16 11.57 11.62
C LEU A 40 -9.72 11.78 11.12
N TYR A 41 -9.21 13.01 11.20
CA TYR A 41 -7.83 13.31 10.81
C TYR A 41 -6.81 12.64 11.72
N GLY A 42 -7.14 12.40 13.00
CA GLY A 42 -6.31 11.60 13.90
C GLY A 42 -6.02 10.19 13.38
N HIS A 43 -6.96 9.61 12.63
CA HIS A 43 -6.75 8.31 11.98
C HIS A 43 -5.85 8.35 10.76
N ARG A 44 -5.49 9.52 10.21
CA ARG A 44 -4.63 9.66 9.02
C ARG A 44 -3.33 8.87 9.15
N PHE A 45 -2.70 8.91 10.33
CA PHE A 45 -1.42 8.25 10.57
C PHE A 45 -1.50 6.70 10.54
N SER A 46 -2.70 6.13 10.62
CA SER A 46 -2.89 4.69 10.44
C SER A 46 -2.52 4.22 9.03
N HIS A 47 -2.65 5.08 8.01
CA HIS A 47 -2.25 4.76 6.64
C HIS A 47 -0.75 4.52 6.52
N GLU A 48 0.09 5.32 7.19
CA GLU A 48 1.55 5.14 7.17
C GLU A 48 1.96 3.80 7.78
N HIS A 49 1.31 3.41 8.88
CA HIS A 49 1.50 2.09 9.48
C HIS A 49 1.03 0.98 8.55
N GLY A 50 -0.09 1.17 7.86
CA GLY A 50 -0.58 0.29 6.81
C GLY A 50 0.46 0.10 5.71
N TYR A 51 0.96 1.18 5.11
CA TYR A 51 1.97 1.11 4.05
C TYR A 51 3.27 0.45 4.52
N ARG A 52 3.71 0.73 5.75
CA ARG A 52 4.86 0.05 6.34
C ARG A 52 4.61 -1.46 6.42
N TYR A 53 3.45 -1.88 6.91
CA TYR A 53 3.07 -3.29 6.99
C TYR A 53 3.02 -3.96 5.60
N LEU A 54 2.37 -3.33 4.61
CA LEU A 54 2.30 -3.85 3.25
C LEU A 54 3.70 -4.06 2.64
N LYS A 55 4.61 -3.09 2.82
CA LYS A 55 5.97 -3.15 2.29
C LYS A 55 6.83 -4.19 3.00
N GLN A 56 6.78 -4.24 4.33
CA GLN A 56 7.68 -5.06 5.14
C GLN A 56 7.20 -6.51 5.32
N ASP A 57 5.91 -6.71 5.60
CA ASP A 57 5.35 -8.01 5.93
C ASP A 57 4.71 -8.67 4.71
N LEU A 58 3.98 -7.91 3.89
CA LEU A 58 3.35 -8.44 2.68
C LEU A 58 4.22 -8.29 1.43
N LEU A 59 5.47 -7.84 1.59
CA LEU A 59 6.49 -7.85 0.54
C LEU A 59 6.10 -7.05 -0.71
N TRP A 60 5.24 -6.04 -0.54
CA TRP A 60 4.64 -5.29 -1.66
C TRP A 60 5.70 -4.71 -2.60
N SER A 61 6.75 -4.10 -2.06
CA SER A 61 7.82 -3.46 -2.85
C SER A 61 9.01 -4.36 -3.16
N THR A 62 9.03 -5.61 -2.69
CA THR A 62 10.17 -6.52 -2.89
C THR A 62 9.98 -7.45 -4.08
N VAL A 63 8.80 -7.46 -4.70
CA VAL A 63 8.52 -8.28 -5.88
C VAL A 63 9.44 -7.87 -7.04
N ARG A 64 9.98 -8.88 -7.75
CA ARG A 64 10.82 -8.67 -8.94
C ARG A 64 10.02 -9.07 -10.18
N VAL A 65 9.16 -8.18 -10.63
CA VAL A 65 8.37 -8.35 -11.86
C VAL A 65 8.96 -7.52 -13.01
N HIS A 66 8.66 -7.93 -14.24
CA HIS A 66 9.27 -7.34 -15.43
C HIS A 66 8.48 -6.18 -16.02
N THR A 67 7.15 -6.13 -15.81
CA THR A 67 6.28 -5.11 -16.43
C THR A 67 5.46 -4.35 -15.39
N PRO A 68 5.06 -3.10 -15.66
CA PRO A 68 4.16 -2.34 -14.78
C PRO A 68 2.83 -3.07 -14.53
N ALA A 69 2.23 -3.66 -15.58
CA ALA A 69 1.00 -4.43 -15.45
C ALA A 69 1.15 -5.64 -14.49
N GLN A 70 2.31 -6.31 -14.46
CA GLN A 70 2.57 -7.37 -13.48
C GLN A 70 2.67 -6.82 -12.05
N PHE A 71 3.23 -5.62 -11.88
CA PHE A 71 3.29 -4.97 -10.57
C PHE A 71 1.92 -4.50 -10.09
N GLU A 72 1.06 -4.03 -10.99
CA GLU A 72 -0.34 -3.71 -10.70
C GLU A 72 -1.10 -4.96 -10.23
N LEU A 73 -0.99 -6.08 -10.96
CA LEU A 73 -1.58 -7.35 -10.54
C LEU A 73 -1.04 -7.81 -9.18
N TRP A 74 0.26 -7.66 -8.93
CA TRP A 74 0.84 -7.95 -7.62
C TRP A 74 0.24 -7.07 -6.52
N SER A 75 0.02 -5.78 -6.80
CA SER A 75 -0.62 -4.86 -5.86
C SER A 75 -2.06 -5.28 -5.55
N THR A 76 -2.80 -5.77 -6.56
CA THR A 76 -4.14 -6.36 -6.35
C THR A 76 -4.07 -7.60 -5.45
N VAL A 77 -3.11 -8.50 -5.68
CA VAL A 77 -2.91 -9.71 -4.85
C VAL A 77 -2.61 -9.32 -3.39
N VAL A 78 -1.72 -8.36 -3.17
CA VAL A 78 -1.40 -7.85 -1.82
C VAL A 78 -2.65 -7.26 -1.15
N GLY A 79 -3.47 -6.51 -1.89
CA GLY A 79 -4.75 -5.97 -1.40
C GLY A 79 -5.73 -7.06 -0.98
N ILE A 80 -5.88 -8.10 -1.81
CA ILE A 80 -6.72 -9.27 -1.48
C ILE A 80 -6.21 -9.95 -0.20
N VAL A 81 -4.90 -10.18 -0.08
CA VAL A 81 -4.30 -10.79 1.12
C VAL A 81 -4.55 -9.93 2.36
N MET A 82 -4.41 -8.60 2.26
CA MET A 82 -4.71 -7.70 3.38
C MET A 82 -6.17 -7.82 3.82
N ASN A 83 -7.11 -7.90 2.88
CA ASN A 83 -8.52 -8.11 3.18
C ASN A 83 -8.76 -9.46 3.87
N GLN A 84 -8.15 -10.54 3.38
CA GLN A 84 -8.24 -11.86 4.00
C GLN A 84 -7.70 -11.85 5.43
N LEU A 85 -6.55 -11.21 5.67
CA LEU A 85 -6.00 -11.08 7.03
C LEU A 85 -6.90 -10.24 7.94
N ARG A 86 -7.55 -9.20 7.40
CA ARG A 86 -8.47 -8.37 8.19
C ARG A 86 -9.72 -9.14 8.57
N LEU A 87 -10.29 -9.93 7.66
CA LEU A 87 -11.43 -10.81 7.95
C LEU A 87 -11.05 -11.88 8.97
N ALA A 88 -9.85 -12.46 8.84
CA ALA A 88 -9.37 -13.46 9.77
C ALA A 88 -9.06 -12.89 11.18
N CYS A 89 -8.90 -11.57 11.36
CA CYS A 89 -8.84 -10.97 12.69
C CYS A 89 -10.10 -11.22 13.51
N ASP A 90 -11.27 -11.31 12.86
CA ASP A 90 -12.56 -11.50 13.55
C ASP A 90 -12.70 -12.90 14.14
N LEU A 91 -11.89 -13.87 13.67
CA LEU A 91 -11.79 -15.20 14.26
C LEU A 91 -11.06 -15.19 15.61
N GLY A 92 -10.40 -14.08 15.98
CA GLY A 92 -9.65 -13.96 17.24
C GLY A 92 -8.41 -14.85 17.34
N GLN A 93 -8.05 -15.58 16.28
CA GLN A 93 -6.90 -16.47 16.26
C GLN A 93 -5.62 -15.69 15.95
N ALA A 94 -4.60 -15.84 16.80
CA ALA A 94 -3.29 -15.24 16.58
C ALA A 94 -2.18 -16.08 17.20
N GLN A 95 -1.00 -15.99 16.58
CA GLN A 95 0.23 -16.46 17.18
C GLN A 95 1.04 -15.25 17.66
N TYR A 96 1.33 -15.25 18.96
CA TYR A 96 2.11 -14.23 19.63
C TYR A 96 3.58 -14.63 19.70
N ARG A 97 4.48 -13.64 19.63
CA ARG A 97 5.88 -13.86 20.01
C ARG A 97 6.01 -13.90 21.53
N ALA A 98 7.08 -14.50 22.04
CA ALA A 98 7.27 -14.68 23.49
C ALA A 98 7.16 -13.38 24.31
N TRP A 99 7.53 -12.23 23.74
CA TRP A 99 7.46 -10.92 24.38
C TRP A 99 6.17 -10.14 24.08
N GLU A 100 5.30 -10.65 23.21
CA GLU A 100 4.05 -9.97 22.86
C GLU A 100 2.97 -10.29 23.89
N ARG A 101 2.36 -9.25 24.45
CA ARG A 101 1.23 -9.41 25.36
C ARG A 101 -0.06 -9.67 24.57
N PRO A 102 -0.87 -10.67 24.93
CA PRO A 102 -2.21 -10.85 24.38
C PRO A 102 -3.04 -9.57 24.60
N LYS A 103 -3.82 -9.20 23.58
CA LYS A 103 -4.74 -8.06 23.62
C LYS A 103 -6.09 -8.51 23.09
N ALA A 104 -7.17 -7.83 23.51
CA ALA A 104 -8.52 -8.11 23.04
C ALA A 104 -8.66 -7.98 21.52
N THR A 105 -7.96 -7.03 20.89
CA THR A 105 -7.99 -6.84 19.45
C THR A 105 -6.76 -7.45 18.79
N VAL A 106 -6.98 -8.41 17.90
CA VAL A 106 -5.93 -9.05 17.12
C VAL A 106 -5.54 -8.19 15.91
N THR A 107 -4.24 -8.08 15.64
CA THR A 107 -3.71 -7.31 14.50
C THR A 107 -3.46 -8.20 13.27
N PRO A 108 -3.55 -7.67 12.04
CA PRO A 108 -3.25 -8.43 10.82
C PRO A 108 -1.86 -9.08 10.83
N ARG A 109 -0.86 -8.45 11.47
CA ARG A 109 0.50 -8.99 11.62
C ARG A 109 0.53 -10.26 12.50
N GLN A 110 -0.31 -10.33 13.52
CA GLN A 110 -0.43 -11.50 14.40
C GLN A 110 -1.22 -12.62 13.72
N VAL A 111 -2.32 -12.28 13.04
CA VAL A 111 -3.10 -13.25 12.25
C VAL A 111 -2.27 -13.86 11.14
N ARG A 112 -1.44 -13.06 10.46
CA ARG A 112 -0.55 -13.55 9.38
C ARG A 112 0.29 -14.75 9.81
N ARG A 113 0.71 -14.82 11.07
CA ARG A 113 1.49 -15.94 11.60
C ARG A 113 0.68 -17.23 11.73
N VAL A 114 -0.61 -17.13 12.06
CA VAL A 114 -1.52 -18.28 12.19
C VAL A 114 -2.21 -18.64 10.86
N MET A 115 -2.15 -17.74 9.87
CA MET A 115 -2.82 -17.89 8.58
C MET A 115 -2.53 -19.23 7.86
N PRO A 116 -1.31 -19.80 7.89
CA PRO A 116 -1.08 -21.12 7.30
C PRO A 116 -1.96 -22.24 7.92
N LEU A 117 -2.25 -22.16 9.22
CA LEU A 117 -3.14 -23.12 9.89
C LEU A 117 -4.59 -22.91 9.45
N ILE A 118 -5.05 -21.65 9.40
CA ILE A 118 -6.39 -21.29 8.92
C ILE A 118 -6.59 -21.79 7.48
N LEU A 119 -5.63 -21.52 6.60
CA LEU A 119 -5.67 -21.97 5.20
C LEU A 119 -5.66 -23.50 5.09
N GLY A 120 -4.95 -24.21 5.96
CA GLY A 120 -4.99 -25.66 6.01
C GLY A 120 -6.36 -26.22 6.40
N GLN A 121 -7.08 -25.55 7.31
CA GLN A 121 -8.42 -25.94 7.74
C GLN A 121 -9.50 -25.65 6.69
N VAL A 122 -9.41 -24.50 6.02
CA VAL A 122 -10.30 -24.14 4.91
C VAL A 122 -10.07 -25.04 3.69
N GLY A 123 -8.84 -25.53 3.54
CA GLY A 123 -8.42 -26.30 2.37
C GLY A 123 -8.23 -25.40 1.15
N THR A 124 -8.15 -26.02 -0.03
CA THR A 124 -7.99 -25.31 -1.31
C THR A 124 -9.20 -25.52 -2.20
N PRO A 125 -9.84 -24.44 -2.71
CA PRO A 125 -10.84 -24.59 -3.75
C PRO A 125 -10.22 -24.91 -5.12
N ALA A 126 -8.88 -24.86 -5.22
CA ALA A 126 -8.18 -25.16 -6.46
C ALA A 126 -8.32 -26.64 -6.80
N ARG A 127 -8.55 -26.93 -8.07
CA ARG A 127 -8.50 -28.30 -8.61
C ARG A 127 -7.10 -28.88 -8.39
N VAL A 128 -7.03 -30.21 -8.32
CA VAL A 128 -5.76 -30.94 -8.26
C VAL A 128 -4.87 -30.49 -9.42
N CYS A 129 -3.63 -30.12 -9.10
CA CYS A 129 -2.65 -29.72 -10.10
C CYS A 129 -2.49 -30.85 -11.12
N GLN A 130 -2.54 -30.53 -12.41
CA GLN A 130 -2.19 -31.52 -13.41
C GLN A 130 -0.72 -31.91 -13.23
N PRO A 131 -0.40 -33.23 -13.24
CA PRO A 131 0.98 -33.66 -13.16
C PRO A 131 1.74 -33.07 -14.34
N ARG A 132 2.72 -32.22 -14.02
CA ARG A 132 3.64 -31.66 -15.02
C ARG A 132 4.49 -32.82 -15.50
N GLY A 133 4.09 -33.45 -16.61
CA GLY A 133 4.91 -34.46 -17.28
C GLY A 133 6.28 -33.91 -17.67
N LYS A 134 7.14 -34.76 -18.21
CA LYS A 134 8.41 -34.30 -18.81
C LYS A 134 8.06 -33.43 -20.02
N SER A 135 8.22 -32.11 -19.89
CA SER A 135 8.15 -31.24 -21.06
C SER A 135 9.31 -31.59 -21.98
N SER A 136 9.11 -31.45 -23.30
CA SER A 136 10.14 -31.71 -24.32
C SER A 136 11.38 -30.80 -24.22
N GLY A 137 11.48 -29.99 -23.17
CA GLY A 137 12.53 -29.00 -23.00
C GLY A 137 12.42 -27.87 -24.01
N ARG A 138 13.50 -27.09 -24.12
CA ARG A 138 13.64 -26.11 -25.20
C ARG A 138 14.09 -26.85 -26.46
N ALA A 139 13.55 -26.48 -27.61
CA ALA A 139 14.01 -27.00 -28.89
C ALA A 139 15.53 -26.83 -29.04
N LYS A 140 16.20 -27.82 -29.65
CA LYS A 140 17.64 -27.73 -29.93
C LYS A 140 17.92 -26.50 -30.78
N GLY A 141 18.86 -25.65 -30.35
CA GLY A 141 19.16 -24.37 -31.00
C GLY A 141 18.32 -23.18 -30.54
N PHE A 142 17.35 -23.38 -29.62
CA PHE A 142 16.57 -22.27 -29.07
C PHE A 142 17.46 -21.35 -28.21
N HIS A 143 17.64 -20.11 -28.65
CA HIS A 143 18.35 -19.07 -27.92
C HIS A 143 17.41 -17.88 -27.65
N PRO A 144 16.90 -17.71 -26.41
CA PRO A 144 16.00 -16.60 -26.11
C PRO A 144 16.72 -15.27 -26.30
N LYS A 145 16.06 -14.31 -26.96
CA LYS A 145 16.58 -12.95 -27.09
C LYS A 145 16.70 -12.30 -25.72
N LYS A 146 17.73 -11.46 -25.54
CA LYS A 146 17.87 -10.63 -24.33
C LYS A 146 16.65 -9.73 -24.19
N ALA A 147 16.18 -9.52 -22.96
CA ALA A 147 15.09 -8.59 -22.68
C ALA A 147 15.44 -7.18 -23.16
N THR A 148 14.45 -6.46 -23.71
CA THR A 148 14.60 -5.07 -24.14
C THR A 148 15.06 -4.23 -22.95
N ARG A 149 16.20 -3.54 -23.10
CA ARG A 149 16.68 -2.58 -22.11
C ARG A 149 16.12 -1.21 -22.47
N TYR A 150 15.48 -0.56 -21.50
CA TYR A 150 15.02 0.82 -21.64
C TYR A 150 16.11 1.76 -21.12
N GLU A 151 16.26 2.91 -21.77
CA GLU A 151 17.19 3.96 -21.34
C GLU A 151 16.83 4.47 -19.95
N VAL A 152 17.84 4.76 -19.13
CA VAL A 152 17.64 5.28 -17.78
C VAL A 152 17.24 6.75 -17.87
N VAL A 153 15.96 7.05 -17.61
CA VAL A 153 15.47 8.43 -17.51
C VAL A 153 16.05 9.08 -16.25
N LYS A 154 17.07 9.94 -16.44
CA LYS A 154 17.62 10.79 -15.37
C LYS A 154 16.92 12.13 -15.38
N LYS A 155 16.50 12.63 -14.22
CA LYS A 155 15.93 13.97 -14.09
C LYS A 155 17.03 15.00 -14.37
N GLY A 156 16.88 15.80 -15.43
CA GLY A 156 17.79 16.92 -15.71
C GLY A 156 17.73 17.98 -14.61
N LYS A 157 18.81 18.75 -14.43
CA LYS A 157 18.74 20.00 -13.66
C LYS A 157 17.77 20.93 -14.40
N LYS A 158 16.82 21.53 -13.68
CA LYS A 158 16.02 22.62 -14.23
C LYS A 158 16.99 23.78 -14.49
N ASP A 159 17.11 24.21 -15.74
CA ASP A 159 17.74 25.49 -16.03
C ASP A 159 16.93 26.59 -15.34
N ALA A 160 17.64 27.52 -14.70
CA ALA A 160 17.03 28.67 -14.07
C ALA A 160 16.27 29.46 -15.15
N LYS A 161 14.96 29.62 -14.95
CA LYS A 161 14.13 30.48 -15.80
C LYS A 161 14.74 31.88 -15.72
N LYS A 162 15.27 32.40 -16.84
CA LYS A 162 15.68 33.80 -16.94
C LYS A 162 14.41 34.64 -16.76
N ASP A 163 14.37 35.44 -15.70
CA ASP A 163 13.34 36.46 -15.54
C ASP A 163 13.52 37.49 -16.66
N GLU A 164 12.45 37.68 -17.44
CA GLU A 164 12.34 38.69 -18.47
C GLU A 164 12.14 40.06 -17.77
N PRO A 165 12.96 41.08 -18.04
CA PRO A 165 12.83 42.36 -17.35
C PRO A 165 11.51 43.03 -17.71
N ALA A 166 10.82 43.52 -16.68
CA ALA A 166 9.61 44.31 -16.83
C ALA A 166 9.88 45.53 -17.73
N VAL A 167 9.12 45.64 -18.81
CA VAL A 167 9.06 46.84 -19.66
C VAL A 167 8.38 47.94 -18.84
N VAL A 168 9.10 49.05 -18.65
CA VAL A 168 8.62 50.31 -18.06
C VAL A 168 7.81 51.09 -19.08
#